data_AF-A0A7W6RT02-F1
#
_entry.id   AF-A0A7W6RT02-F1
#
_cell.length_a   1.000
_cell.length_b   1.000
_cell.length_c   1.000
_cell.angle_alpha   90.00
_cell.angle_beta   90.00
_cell.angle_gamma   90.00
#
_symmetry.space_group_name_H-M   'P 1'
#
loop_
_entity.id
_entity.type
_entity.pdbx_description
1 polymer ?
#
loop_
_entity_poly.entity_id
_entity_poly.type
_entity_poly.pdbx_seq_one_letter_code
_entity_poly.pdbx_strand_id
1 'polypeptide(L)'
;MTRRYTAFAMALLATTGVASASDLAPDNGYSIHLDRFNGAVYYTVEKDGGYRVVATMASGGEAQPIRFVSTLGPGQRLVISVPRAIGQPSADFEILRDGEVLLVQEPSVTLIDNVSTSAIVEE
;
A
#
# COMPACT_ATOMS: atom_id res chain seq x y z
N MET A 1 53.42 21.78 -21.65
CA MET A 1 52.40 21.89 -20.59
C MET A 1 51.22 20.98 -20.94
N THR A 2 51.06 19.86 -20.25
CA THR A 2 49.94 18.92 -20.45
C THR A 2 49.01 19.02 -19.25
N ARG A 3 47.81 19.57 -19.46
CA ARG A 3 46.81 19.78 -18.41
C ARG A 3 45.84 18.61 -18.44
N ARG A 4 45.87 17.77 -17.40
CA ARG A 4 44.95 16.64 -17.21
C ARG A 4 43.75 17.13 -16.40
N TYR A 5 42.54 16.94 -16.93
CA TYR A 5 41.31 17.19 -16.19
C TYR A 5 40.73 15.86 -15.74
N THR A 6 40.71 15.62 -14.44
CA THR A 6 40.01 14.49 -13.81
C THR A 6 38.55 14.88 -13.61
N ALA A 7 37.64 14.23 -14.32
CA ALA A 7 36.20 14.32 -14.07
C ALA A 7 35.83 13.37 -12.91
N PHE A 8 35.17 13.89 -11.89
CA PHE A 8 34.65 13.12 -10.76
C PHE A 8 33.17 12.83 -11.03
N ALA A 9 32.81 11.55 -11.22
CA ALA A 9 31.42 11.14 -11.41
C ALA A 9 30.77 10.87 -10.04
N MET A 10 29.78 11.67 -9.66
CA MET A 10 28.94 11.39 -8.49
C MET A 10 27.87 10.37 -8.88
N ALA A 11 27.96 9.15 -8.34
CA ALA A 11 26.92 8.15 -8.46
C ALA A 11 25.80 8.45 -7.45
N LEU A 12 24.60 8.77 -7.96
CA LEU A 12 23.41 8.95 -7.15
C LEU A 12 22.83 7.57 -6.82
N LEU A 13 22.95 7.12 -5.57
CA LEU A 13 22.27 5.92 -5.09
C LEU A 13 20.78 6.25 -4.86
N ALA A 14 19.93 5.86 -5.81
CA ALA A 14 18.49 5.86 -5.60
C ALA A 14 18.13 4.74 -4.61
N THR A 15 17.75 5.09 -3.38
CA THR A 15 17.18 4.15 -2.42
C THR A 15 15.76 3.80 -2.87
N THR A 16 15.59 2.68 -3.57
CA THR A 16 14.25 2.13 -3.84
C THR A 16 13.65 1.66 -2.52
N GLY A 17 12.59 2.32 -2.06
CA GLY A 17 11.82 1.86 -0.89
C GLY A 17 11.31 0.45 -1.14
N VAL A 18 11.55 -0.46 -0.20
CA VAL A 18 11.05 -1.83 -0.26
C VAL A 18 9.55 -1.77 0.00
N ALA A 19 8.75 -1.79 -1.07
CA ALA A 19 7.33 -2.10 -0.99
C ALA A 19 7.21 -3.58 -0.58
N SER A 20 6.79 -3.83 0.65
CA SER A 20 6.51 -5.18 1.13
C SER A 20 5.14 -5.59 0.59
N ALA A 21 5.12 -6.36 -0.48
CA ALA A 21 3.91 -7.02 -0.98
C ALA A 21 3.92 -8.48 -0.52
N SER A 22 2.81 -8.95 0.05
CA SER A 22 2.63 -10.37 0.38
C SER A 22 1.83 -11.06 -0.72
N ASP A 23 2.27 -12.26 -1.10
CA ASP A 23 1.55 -13.12 -2.04
C ASP A 23 0.30 -13.70 -1.37
N LEU A 24 -0.85 -13.55 -2.02
CA LEU A 24 -2.09 -14.19 -1.60
C LEU A 24 -2.36 -15.41 -2.48
N ALA A 25 -2.54 -16.57 -1.86
CA ALA A 25 -2.95 -17.80 -2.55
C ALA A 25 -4.49 -17.85 -2.71
N PRO A 26 -5.03 -18.53 -3.74
CA PRO A 26 -6.47 -18.66 -3.93
C PRO A 26 -7.15 -19.27 -2.69
N ASP A 27 -8.36 -18.84 -2.39
CA ASP A 27 -9.19 -19.29 -1.25
C ASP A 27 -8.57 -19.13 0.15
N ASN A 28 -7.37 -18.54 0.24
CA ASN A 28 -6.74 -18.21 1.51
C ASN A 28 -7.06 -16.76 1.86
N GLY A 29 -7.48 -16.56 3.11
CA GLY A 29 -7.75 -15.23 3.64
C GLY A 29 -6.48 -14.54 4.11
N TYR A 30 -6.27 -13.29 3.71
CA TYR A 30 -5.28 -12.38 4.29
C TYR A 30 -5.99 -11.40 5.22
N SER A 31 -5.49 -11.26 6.45
CA SER A 31 -6.05 -10.30 7.42
C SER A 31 -5.56 -8.90 7.08
N ILE A 32 -6.46 -7.92 7.13
CA ILE A 32 -6.15 -6.54 6.79
C ILE A 32 -6.42 -5.62 7.97
N HIS A 33 -5.47 -4.71 8.20
CA HIS A 33 -5.57 -3.66 9.20
C HIS A 33 -5.38 -2.31 8.49
N LEU A 34 -6.47 -1.55 8.40
CA LEU A 34 -6.53 -0.28 7.70
C LEU A 34 -7.06 0.79 8.66
N ASP A 35 -6.14 1.48 9.33
CA ASP A 35 -6.48 2.43 10.40
C ASP A 35 -7.39 1.75 11.46
N ARG A 36 -8.60 2.27 11.70
CA ARG A 36 -9.59 1.67 12.63
C ARG A 36 -10.36 0.48 12.05
N PHE A 37 -10.15 0.12 10.79
CA PHE A 37 -10.86 -0.97 10.12
C PHE A 37 -10.05 -2.25 10.17
N ASN A 38 -10.72 -3.33 10.57
CA ASN A 38 -10.19 -4.68 10.52
C ASN A 38 -10.99 -5.48 9.52
N GLY A 39 -10.34 -6.41 8.83
CA GLY A 39 -11.00 -7.21 7.83
C GLY A 39 -10.21 -8.40 7.35
N ALA A 40 -10.73 -9.03 6.31
CA ALA A 40 -10.02 -10.04 5.55
C ALA A 40 -10.28 -9.86 4.06
N VAL A 41 -9.28 -10.22 3.26
CA VAL A 41 -9.38 -10.31 1.81
C VAL A 41 -9.07 -11.74 1.37
N TYR A 42 -9.82 -12.24 0.40
CA TYR A 42 -9.54 -13.50 -0.29
C TYR A 42 -9.91 -13.35 -1.76
N TYR A 43 -9.51 -14.31 -2.59
CA TYR A 43 -9.96 -14.36 -3.97
C TYR A 43 -10.24 -15.77 -4.45
N THR A 44 -11.12 -15.86 -5.45
CA THR A 44 -11.38 -17.06 -6.24
C THR A 44 -10.97 -16.84 -7.69
N VAL A 45 -10.65 -17.91 -8.40
CA VAL A 45 -10.42 -17.87 -9.85
C VAL A 45 -11.74 -18.16 -10.57
N GLU A 46 -12.21 -17.20 -11.35
CA GLU A 46 -13.43 -17.32 -12.17
C GLU A 46 -13.16 -18.14 -13.43
N LYS A 47 -14.24 -18.67 -14.04
CA LYS A 47 -14.15 -19.52 -15.24
C LYS A 47 -13.53 -18.81 -16.46
N ASP A 48 -13.66 -17.49 -16.52
CA ASP A 48 -13.09 -16.65 -17.57
C ASP A 48 -11.62 -16.25 -17.29
N GLY A 49 -11.02 -16.78 -16.21
CA GLY A 49 -9.67 -16.47 -15.79
C GLY A 49 -9.53 -15.18 -14.99
N GLY A 50 -10.65 -14.49 -14.67
CA GLY A 50 -10.67 -13.35 -13.76
C GLY A 50 -10.42 -13.76 -12.31
N TYR A 51 -9.79 -12.88 -11.52
CA TYR A 51 -9.62 -13.11 -10.08
C TYR A 51 -10.69 -12.32 -9.34
N ARG A 52 -11.70 -13.01 -8.79
CA ARG A 52 -12.75 -12.38 -8.02
C ARG A 52 -12.27 -12.17 -6.59
N VAL A 53 -11.85 -10.94 -6.33
CA VAL A 53 -11.35 -10.47 -5.05
C VAL A 53 -12.53 -10.03 -4.19
N VAL A 54 -12.54 -10.48 -2.94
CA VAL A 54 -13.52 -10.11 -1.92
C VAL A 54 -12.79 -9.60 -0.70
N ALA A 55 -13.03 -8.34 -0.35
CA ALA A 55 -12.56 -7.74 0.90
C ALA A 55 -13.77 -7.45 1.80
N THR A 56 -13.72 -7.89 3.06
CA THR A 56 -14.77 -7.60 4.05
C THR A 56 -14.13 -6.88 5.23
N MET A 57 -14.67 -5.72 5.62
CA MET A 57 -14.11 -4.87 6.67
C MET A 57 -15.18 -4.33 7.61
N ALA A 58 -14.81 -4.12 8.88
CA ALA A 58 -15.62 -3.44 9.88
C ALA A 58 -14.74 -2.56 10.77
N SER A 59 -15.28 -1.45 11.29
CA SER A 59 -14.55 -0.58 12.22
C SER A 59 -14.60 -1.05 13.69
N GLY A 60 -15.09 -2.26 13.96
CA GLY A 60 -15.26 -2.83 15.29
C GLY A 60 -16.22 -4.02 15.27
N GLY A 61 -16.24 -4.82 16.35
CA GLY A 61 -17.02 -6.06 16.42
C GLY A 61 -18.55 -5.87 16.30
N GLU A 62 -19.06 -4.73 16.75
CA GLU A 62 -20.49 -4.38 16.68
C GLU A 62 -20.85 -3.57 15.42
N ALA A 63 -19.86 -3.18 14.62
CA ALA A 63 -20.09 -2.39 13.42
C ALA A 63 -20.53 -3.30 12.26
N GLN A 64 -21.55 -2.88 11.51
CA GLN A 64 -21.99 -3.59 10.30
C GLN A 64 -20.82 -3.70 9.30
N PRO A 65 -20.40 -4.92 8.90
CA PRO A 65 -19.33 -5.07 7.93
C PRO A 65 -19.73 -4.59 6.54
N ILE A 66 -18.76 -4.02 5.83
CA ILE A 66 -18.86 -3.65 4.41
C ILE A 66 -18.06 -4.66 3.59
N ARG A 67 -18.67 -5.15 2.51
CA ARG A 67 -18.03 -6.09 1.57
C ARG A 67 -17.81 -5.42 0.22
N PHE A 68 -16.57 -5.42 -0.23
CA PHE A 68 -16.14 -4.98 -1.55
C PHE A 68 -15.88 -6.20 -2.42
N VAL A 69 -16.34 -6.16 -3.66
CA VAL A 69 -16.16 -7.24 -4.64
C VAL A 69 -15.71 -6.63 -5.95
N SER A 70 -14.63 -7.16 -6.51
CA SER A 70 -14.16 -6.80 -7.84
C SER A 70 -13.55 -8.02 -8.53
N THR A 71 -13.66 -8.10 -9.85
CA THR A 71 -12.96 -9.12 -10.65
C THR A 71 -11.79 -8.46 -11.35
N LEU A 72 -10.57 -8.90 -11.04
CA LEU A 72 -9.33 -8.36 -11.58
C LEU A 72 -8.79 -9.23 -12.72
N GLY A 73 -8.63 -8.63 -13.89
CA GLY A 73 -7.79 -9.13 -14.97
C GLY A 73 -6.31 -8.85 -14.73
N PRO A 74 -5.40 -9.41 -15.55
CA PRO A 74 -3.96 -9.18 -15.40
C PRO A 74 -3.60 -7.69 -15.44
N GLY A 75 -2.80 -7.23 -14.48
CA GLY A 75 -2.36 -5.83 -14.35
C GLY A 75 -3.41 -4.87 -13.77
N GLN A 76 -4.61 -5.36 -13.44
CA GLN A 76 -5.63 -4.55 -12.79
C GLN A 76 -5.45 -4.52 -11.28
N ARG A 77 -5.86 -3.41 -10.67
CA ARG A 77 -5.79 -3.18 -9.22
C ARG A 77 -7.15 -2.79 -8.64
N LEU A 78 -7.35 -3.13 -7.38
CA LEU A 78 -8.40 -2.59 -6.50
C LEU A 78 -7.72 -1.76 -5.42
N VAL A 79 -8.19 -0.53 -5.22
CA VAL A 79 -7.75 0.35 -4.12
C VAL A 79 -8.93 0.61 -3.20
N ILE A 80 -8.76 0.35 -1.91
CA ILE A 80 -9.73 0.70 -0.86
C ILE A 80 -9.10 1.83 -0.04
N SER A 81 -9.74 2.98 -0.03
CA SER A 81 -9.22 4.19 0.61
C SER A 81 -10.11 4.59 1.78
N VAL A 82 -9.49 4.82 2.95
CA VAL A 82 -10.16 5.37 4.13
C VAL A 82 -9.68 6.81 4.34
N PRO A 83 -10.58 7.80 4.27
CA PRO A 83 -10.21 9.19 4.51
C PRO A 83 -9.81 9.39 5.98
N ARG A 84 -8.82 10.26 6.21
CA ARG A 84 -8.40 10.71 7.54
C ARG A 84 -8.78 12.17 7.77
N ALA A 85 -8.23 12.81 8.80
CA ALA A 85 -8.50 14.21 9.07
C ALA A 85 -8.16 15.10 7.87
N ILE A 86 -8.78 16.28 7.79
CA ILE A 86 -8.51 17.24 6.73
C ILE A 86 -7.00 17.54 6.66
N GLY A 87 -6.44 17.45 5.46
CA GLY A 87 -5.00 17.68 5.23
C GLY A 87 -4.11 16.47 5.51
N GLN A 88 -4.65 15.34 6.01
CA GLN A 88 -3.91 14.09 6.13
C GLN A 88 -4.12 13.21 4.89
N PRO A 89 -3.07 12.50 4.41
CA PRO A 89 -3.25 11.54 3.32
C PRO A 89 -4.18 10.42 3.77
N SER A 90 -4.97 9.85 2.85
CA SER A 90 -5.79 8.68 3.14
C SER A 90 -4.92 7.48 3.54
N ALA A 91 -5.54 6.53 4.25
CA ALA A 91 -4.96 5.21 4.38
C ALA A 91 -5.49 4.37 3.20
N ASP A 92 -4.58 3.98 2.31
CA ASP A 92 -4.94 3.26 1.09
C ASP A 92 -4.42 1.82 1.19
N PHE A 93 -5.30 0.88 0.85
CA PHE A 93 -5.00 -0.53 0.74
C PHE A 93 -5.13 -0.96 -0.73
N GLU A 94 -4.04 -1.43 -1.33
CA GLU A 94 -4.00 -1.81 -2.73
C GLU A 94 -3.86 -3.33 -2.90
N ILE A 95 -4.64 -3.85 -3.84
CA ILE A 95 -4.61 -5.25 -4.26
C ILE A 95 -4.36 -5.25 -5.77
N LEU A 96 -3.21 -5.78 -6.20
CA LEU A 96 -2.79 -5.84 -7.59
C LEU A 96 -2.70 -7.28 -8.06
N ARG A 97 -3.30 -7.59 -9.21
CA ARG A 97 -3.00 -8.84 -9.91
C ARG A 97 -1.79 -8.65 -10.81
N ASP A 98 -0.65 -9.20 -10.41
CA ASP A 98 0.58 -9.25 -11.21
C ASP A 98 0.73 -10.64 -11.84
N GLY A 99 0.28 -10.75 -13.09
CA GLY A 99 0.21 -12.04 -13.80
C GLY A 99 -0.71 -13.04 -13.10
N GLU A 100 -0.10 -14.06 -12.49
CA GLU A 100 -0.78 -15.15 -11.76
C GLU A 100 -0.77 -14.96 -10.23
N VAL A 101 -0.12 -13.89 -9.75
CA VAL A 101 0.02 -13.60 -8.33
C VAL A 101 -0.88 -12.42 -7.95
N LEU A 102 -1.47 -12.50 -6.76
CA LEU A 102 -2.14 -11.37 -6.13
C LEU A 102 -1.22 -10.79 -5.07
N LEU A 103 -0.82 -9.54 -5.30
CA LEU A 103 0.01 -8.76 -4.41
C LEU A 103 -0.88 -7.87 -3.55
N VAL A 104 -0.67 -7.93 -2.25
CA VAL A 104 -1.34 -7.06 -1.28
C VAL A 104 -0.35 -6.05 -0.75
N GLN A 105 -0.68 -4.76 -0.88
CA GLN A 105 0.10 -3.66 -0.32
C GLN A 105 -0.69 -2.95 0.78
N GLU A 106 -0.13 -3.00 1.98
CA GLU A 106 -0.69 -2.33 3.15
C GLU A 106 -0.43 -0.82 3.11
N PRO A 107 -1.31 -0.01 3.73
CA PRO A 107 -1.09 1.42 3.90
C PRO A 107 0.25 1.66 4.60
N SER A 108 1.21 2.23 3.87
CA SER A 108 2.47 2.67 4.46
C SER A 108 2.22 3.88 5.34
N VAL A 109 2.59 3.78 6.62
CA VAL A 109 2.67 4.95 7.49
C VAL A 109 3.85 5.78 6.99
N THR A 110 3.58 6.86 6.25
CA THR A 110 4.59 7.91 6.10
C THR A 110 4.82 8.50 7.48
N LEU A 111 5.86 8.05 8.16
CA LEU A 111 6.47 8.76 9.29
C LEU A 111 6.97 10.09 8.71
N ILE A 112 6.11 11.11 8.74
CA ILE A 112 6.59 12.48 8.68
C ILE A 112 7.40 12.66 9.96
N ASP A 113 8.73 12.65 9.81
CA ASP A 113 9.66 13.01 10.86
C ASP A 113 9.24 14.37 11.43
N ASN A 114 8.64 14.34 12.62
CA ASN A 114 8.48 15.53 13.44
C ASN A 114 9.87 15.93 13.94
N VAL A 115 10.71 16.49 13.07
CA VAL A 115 11.85 17.29 13.50
C VAL A 115 11.29 18.57 14.09
N SER A 116 11.13 18.52 15.40
CA SER A 116 10.97 19.59 16.37
C SER A 116 10.81 21.01 15.80
N THR A 117 9.58 21.51 15.91
CA THR A 117 9.37 22.87 16.41
C THR A 117 10.17 23.04 17.69
N SER A 118 11.33 23.68 17.60
CA SER A 118 12.03 24.30 18.74
C SER A 118 13.02 25.33 18.19
N ALA A 119 12.51 26.52 17.91
CA ALA A 119 13.28 27.75 17.97
C ALA A 119 12.29 28.91 18.15
N ILE A 120 11.86 29.11 19.39
CA ILE A 120 11.45 30.43 19.88
C ILE A 120 12.43 30.82 20.99
N VAL A 121 13.06 31.98 20.76
CA VAL A 121 13.71 32.90 21.72
C VAL A 121 15.08 32.49 22.28
N GLU A 122 16.12 33.24 21.86
CA GLU A 122 16.85 34.13 22.78
C GLU A 122 17.39 35.36 22.02
N GLU A 123 17.46 36.44 22.80
CA GLU A 123 17.70 37.89 22.58
C GLU A 123 18.51 38.39 21.37
#